data_AF-A0A937CY56-F1
#
_entry.id   AF-A0A937CY56-F1
#
_cell.length_a   1.000
_cell.length_b   1.000
_cell.length_c   1.000
_cell.angle_alpha   90.00
_cell.angle_beta   90.00
_cell.angle_gamma   90.00
#
_symmetry.space_group_name_H-M   'P 1'
#
loop_
_entity.id
_entity.type
_entity.pdbx_description
1 polymer ?
#
loop_
_entity_poly.entity_id
_entity_poly.type
_entity_poly.pdbx_seq_one_letter_code
_entity_poly.pdbx_strand_id
1 'polypeptide(L)'
;MSMILMPLTATAQTTPTIDDKVKYILEITEAQKSFDLGVDSVRPVMLRQIQAASSKVTPEIANYILQLIDDEIASTKPFIMAFINDYFKRSFTEEEIGALYDFYKTPIGARLASKTNSVMKQAMAEIQLLLQREFAPRMKERLSRDVKLRDAFKQ
;
A
#
# COMPACT_ATOMS: atom_id res chain seq x y z
N MET A 1 7.82 67.45 3.20
CA MET A 1 8.39 66.14 2.85
C MET A 1 7.47 65.09 3.46
N SER A 2 6.45 64.67 2.71
CA SER A 2 5.40 63.78 3.21
C SER A 2 5.85 62.33 3.06
N MET A 3 5.97 61.61 4.18
CA MET A 3 6.14 60.15 4.18
C MET A 3 4.81 59.49 3.82
N ILE A 4 4.80 58.78 2.70
CA ILE A 4 3.71 57.89 2.31
C ILE A 4 3.89 56.58 3.09
N LEU A 5 3.02 56.32 4.06
CA LEU A 5 2.88 55.01 4.68
C LEU A 5 2.16 54.08 3.68
N MET A 6 2.86 53.07 3.15
CA MET A 6 2.21 52.00 2.38
C MET A 6 1.56 51.00 3.35
N PRO A 7 0.29 50.63 3.14
CA PRO A 7 -0.36 49.59 3.94
C PRO A 7 0.22 48.22 3.56
N LEU A 8 0.79 47.51 4.54
CA LEU A 8 1.07 46.09 4.39
C LEU A 8 -0.27 45.34 4.30
N THR A 9 -0.59 44.82 3.13
CA THR A 9 -1.65 43.83 2.98
C THR A 9 -1.14 42.51 3.58
N ALA A 10 -1.58 42.19 4.80
CA ALA A 10 -1.37 40.88 5.39
C ALA A 10 -2.11 39.84 4.53
N THR A 11 -1.37 39.01 3.80
CA THR A 11 -1.92 37.82 3.16
C THR A 11 -2.27 36.82 4.26
N ALA A 12 -3.56 36.61 4.50
CA ALA A 12 -4.02 35.58 5.42
C ALA A 12 -3.56 34.21 4.89
N GLN A 13 -2.55 33.61 5.52
CA GLN A 13 -2.22 32.22 5.28
C GLN A 13 -3.37 31.38 5.85
N THR A 14 -4.20 30.82 4.98
CA THR A 14 -5.22 29.85 5.36
C THR A 14 -4.55 28.67 6.05
N THR A 15 -4.86 28.49 7.33
CA THR A 15 -4.40 27.34 8.10
C THR A 15 -4.99 26.06 7.48
N PRO A 16 -4.18 25.02 7.23
CA PRO A 16 -4.67 23.77 6.68
C PRO A 16 -5.75 23.14 7.57
N THR A 17 -6.82 22.66 6.96
CA THR A 17 -7.87 21.91 7.66
C THR A 17 -7.36 20.54 8.12
N ILE A 18 -8.10 19.84 8.99
CA ILE A 18 -7.77 18.45 9.36
C ILE A 18 -7.76 17.55 8.12
N ASP A 19 -8.70 17.72 7.19
CA ASP A 19 -8.72 16.95 5.95
C ASP A 19 -7.47 17.20 5.08
N ASP A 20 -7.02 18.46 4.97
CA ASP A 20 -5.77 18.78 4.25
C ASP A 20 -4.54 18.11 4.90
N LYS A 21 -4.50 18.10 6.24
CA LYS A 21 -3.41 17.48 7.00
C LYS A 21 -3.37 15.97 6.81
N VAL A 22 -4.52 15.29 6.93
CA VAL A 22 -4.60 13.84 6.74
C VAL A 22 -4.27 13.48 5.29
N LYS A 23 -4.79 14.22 4.32
CA LYS A 23 -4.44 14.04 2.91
C LYS A 23 -2.93 14.12 2.68
N TYR A 24 -2.28 15.13 3.24
CA TYR A 24 -0.82 15.26 3.14
C TYR A 24 -0.08 14.07 3.77
N ILE A 25 -0.51 13.61 4.95
CA ILE A 25 0.09 12.44 5.62
C ILE A 25 -0.06 11.18 4.76
N LEU A 26 -1.26 10.92 4.20
CA LEU A 26 -1.50 9.76 3.35
C LEU A 26 -0.71 9.82 2.02
N GLU A 27 -0.54 11.01 1.45
CA GLU A 27 0.25 11.23 0.25
C GLU A 27 1.74 10.98 0.50
N ILE A 28 2.33 11.57 1.54
CA ILE A 28 3.77 11.45 1.82
C ILE A 28 4.16 10.04 2.28
N THR A 29 3.22 9.31 2.89
CA THR A 29 3.37 7.89 3.23
C THR A 29 3.06 6.95 2.06
N GLU A 30 2.85 7.46 0.85
CA GLU A 30 2.53 6.68 -0.34
C GLU A 30 1.32 5.72 -0.16
N ALA A 31 0.32 6.07 0.65
CA ALA A 31 -0.80 5.17 0.97
C ALA A 31 -1.52 4.65 -0.29
N GLN A 32 -1.68 5.50 -1.31
CA GLN A 32 -2.27 5.10 -2.60
C GLN A 32 -1.47 4.03 -3.32
N LYS A 33 -0.14 4.20 -3.36
CA LYS A 33 0.77 3.23 -3.99
C LYS A 33 0.83 1.93 -3.22
N SER A 34 0.72 1.99 -1.89
CA SER A 34 0.64 0.78 -1.06
C SER A 34 -0.65 0.00 -1.32
N PHE A 35 -1.79 0.69 -1.53
CA PHE A 35 -3.03 0.06 -1.98
C PHE A 35 -2.86 -0.60 -3.35
N ASP A 36 -2.28 0.11 -4.31
CA ASP A 36 -2.07 -0.40 -5.68
C ASP A 36 -1.18 -1.66 -5.68
N LEU A 37 -0.10 -1.67 -4.90
CA LEU A 37 0.75 -2.86 -4.71
C LEU A 37 -0.01 -4.04 -4.08
N GLY A 38 -0.90 -3.75 -3.13
CA GLY A 38 -1.78 -4.76 -2.54
C GLY A 38 -2.70 -5.39 -3.58
N VAL A 39 -3.35 -4.57 -4.40
CA VAL A 39 -4.17 -5.01 -5.53
C VAL A 39 -3.38 -5.91 -6.48
N ASP A 40 -2.19 -5.47 -6.90
CA ASP A 40 -1.34 -6.22 -7.84
C ASP A 40 -0.98 -7.61 -7.32
N SER A 41 -0.80 -7.75 -6.01
CA SER A 41 -0.52 -9.04 -5.37
C SER A 41 -1.72 -9.99 -5.34
N VAL A 42 -2.94 -9.45 -5.23
CA VAL A 42 -4.18 -10.23 -5.07
C VAL A 42 -4.81 -10.59 -6.42
N ARG A 43 -4.67 -9.74 -7.45
CA ARG A 43 -5.21 -9.95 -8.79
C ARG A 43 -4.91 -11.35 -9.39
N PRO A 44 -3.65 -11.83 -9.41
CA PRO A 44 -3.36 -13.17 -9.93
C PRO A 44 -3.88 -14.30 -9.04
N VAL A 45 -4.17 -14.04 -7.76
CA VAL A 45 -4.80 -15.02 -6.86
C VAL A 45 -6.28 -15.15 -7.21
N MET A 46 -6.98 -14.04 -7.42
CA MET A 46 -8.39 -14.04 -7.85
C MET A 46 -8.58 -14.77 -9.17
N LEU A 47 -7.74 -14.48 -10.17
CA LEU A 47 -7.81 -15.17 -11.46
C LEU A 47 -7.60 -16.68 -11.30
N ARG A 48 -6.60 -17.10 -10.52
CA ARG A 48 -6.34 -18.53 -10.26
C ARG A 48 -7.51 -19.23 -9.58
N GLN A 49 -8.22 -18.55 -8.67
CA GLN A 49 -9.41 -19.11 -8.03
C GLN A 49 -10.54 -19.32 -9.04
N ILE A 50 -10.76 -18.36 -9.94
CA ILE A 50 -11.79 -18.49 -11.00
C ILE A 50 -11.42 -19.61 -11.98
N GLN A 51 -10.16 -19.71 -12.38
CA GLN A 51 -9.66 -20.80 -13.23
C GLN A 51 -9.79 -22.17 -12.55
N ALA A 52 -9.55 -22.26 -11.25
CA ALA A 52 -9.74 -23.50 -10.49
C ALA A 52 -11.21 -23.93 -10.41
N ALA A 53 -12.15 -22.97 -10.45
CA ALA A 53 -13.58 -23.25 -10.42
C ALA A 53 -14.16 -23.69 -11.77
N SER A 54 -13.46 -23.45 -12.90
CA SER A 54 -13.94 -23.79 -14.23
C SER A 54 -12.81 -24.03 -15.22
N SER A 55 -12.76 -25.23 -15.78
CA SER A 55 -11.86 -25.59 -16.88
C SER A 55 -12.18 -24.90 -18.21
N LYS A 56 -13.29 -24.15 -18.28
CA LYS A 56 -13.71 -23.41 -19.49
C LYS A 56 -13.07 -22.03 -19.61
N VAL A 57 -12.28 -21.60 -18.63
CA VAL A 57 -11.60 -20.31 -18.66
C VAL A 57 -10.42 -20.39 -19.63
N THR A 58 -10.65 -20.01 -20.88
CA THR A 58 -9.59 -19.87 -21.89
C THR A 58 -8.71 -18.65 -21.60
N PRO A 59 -7.54 -18.50 -22.24
CA PRO A 59 -6.71 -17.31 -22.10
C PRO A 59 -7.45 -16.01 -22.44
N GLU A 60 -8.31 -16.02 -23.44
CA GLU A 60 -9.12 -14.85 -23.84
C GLU A 60 -10.12 -14.47 -22.73
N ILE A 61 -10.79 -15.47 -22.15
CA ILE A 61 -11.71 -15.26 -21.01
C ILE A 61 -10.94 -14.79 -19.78
N ALA A 62 -9.75 -15.33 -19.52
CA ALA A 62 -8.88 -14.90 -18.42
C ALA A 62 -8.49 -13.42 -18.54
N ASN A 63 -8.12 -12.96 -19.74
CA ASN A 63 -7.81 -11.56 -19.99
C ASN A 63 -9.03 -10.66 -19.78
N TYR A 64 -10.21 -11.09 -20.24
CA TYR A 64 -11.45 -10.36 -20.00
C TYR A 64 -11.80 -10.27 -18.51
N ILE A 65 -11.63 -11.36 -17.75
CA ILE A 65 -11.79 -11.37 -16.30
C ILE A 65 -10.82 -10.40 -15.63
N LEU A 66 -9.56 -10.37 -16.04
CA LEU A 66 -8.58 -9.42 -15.50
C LEU A 66 -8.99 -7.97 -15.76
N GLN A 67 -9.51 -7.66 -16.94
CA GLN A 67 -10.05 -6.33 -17.24
C GLN A 67 -11.22 -5.98 -16.32
N LEU A 68 -12.16 -6.89 -16.11
CA LEU A 68 -13.28 -6.68 -15.19
C LEU A 68 -12.80 -6.43 -13.75
N ILE A 69 -11.78 -7.16 -13.30
CA ILE A 69 -11.17 -6.93 -11.99
C ILE A 69 -10.55 -5.53 -11.92
N ASP A 70 -9.82 -5.11 -12.96
CA ASP A 70 -9.19 -3.79 -13.00
C ASP A 70 -10.23 -2.66 -12.99
N ASP A 71 -11.32 -2.81 -13.74
CA ASP A 71 -12.43 -1.85 -13.77
C ASP A 71 -13.13 -1.73 -12.41
N GLU A 72 -13.40 -2.86 -11.74
CA GLU A 72 -14.04 -2.87 -10.42
C GLU A 72 -13.14 -2.25 -9.34
N ILE A 73 -11.83 -2.48 -9.44
CA ILE A 73 -10.87 -1.86 -8.51
C ILE A 73 -10.78 -0.35 -8.78
N ALA A 74 -10.73 0.07 -10.04
CA ALA A 74 -10.68 1.48 -10.40
C ALA A 74 -11.93 2.23 -9.93
N SER A 75 -13.11 1.62 -10.07
CA SER A 75 -14.39 2.20 -9.63
C SER A 75 -14.48 2.29 -8.10
N THR A 76 -13.93 1.30 -7.38
CA THR A 76 -14.00 1.20 -5.92
C THR A 76 -12.90 1.98 -5.20
N LYS A 77 -11.76 2.24 -5.84
CA LYS A 77 -10.60 2.91 -5.25
C LYS A 77 -10.93 4.26 -4.58
N PRO A 78 -11.72 5.18 -5.17
CA PRO A 78 -12.07 6.43 -4.50
C PRO A 78 -12.82 6.22 -3.18
N PHE A 79 -13.74 5.25 -3.14
CA PHE A 79 -14.48 4.91 -1.93
C PHE A 79 -13.55 4.34 -0.84
N ILE A 80 -12.62 3.45 -1.21
CA ILE A 80 -11.63 2.90 -0.27
C ILE A 80 -10.72 4.02 0.26
N MET A 81 -10.28 4.95 -0.58
CA MET A 81 -9.44 6.07 -0.15
C MET A 81 -10.18 7.01 0.81
N ALA A 82 -11.46 7.29 0.55
CA ALA A 82 -12.31 8.03 1.47
C ALA A 82 -12.45 7.29 2.81
N PHE A 83 -12.68 5.98 2.77
CA PHE A 83 -12.73 5.16 3.98
C PHE A 83 -11.42 5.19 4.77
N ILE A 84 -10.26 5.13 4.11
CA ILE A 84 -8.94 5.23 4.76
C ILE A 84 -8.77 6.60 5.42
N ASN A 85 -9.14 7.68 4.72
CA ASN A 85 -9.09 9.04 5.26
C ASN A 85 -9.96 9.18 6.52
N ASP A 86 -11.20 8.70 6.47
CA ASP A 86 -12.10 8.73 7.62
C ASP A 86 -11.65 7.80 8.74
N TYR A 87 -11.05 6.65 8.40
CA TYR A 87 -10.46 5.76 9.40
C TYR A 87 -9.29 6.42 10.12
N PHE A 88 -8.44 7.15 9.40
CA PHE A 88 -7.34 7.88 9.98
C PHE A 88 -7.85 8.96 10.96
N LYS A 89 -8.84 9.75 10.54
CA LYS A 89 -9.46 10.79 11.39
C LYS A 89 -10.12 10.25 12.66
N ARG A 90 -10.69 9.05 12.64
CA ARG A 90 -11.28 8.43 13.85
C ARG A 90 -10.26 7.70 14.73
N SER A 91 -9.08 7.41 14.20
CA SER A 91 -8.02 6.67 14.91
C SER A 91 -7.03 7.58 15.63
N PHE A 92 -6.91 8.83 15.19
CA PHE A 92 -6.03 9.84 15.77
C PHE A 92 -6.85 11.04 16.24
N THR A 93 -6.41 11.67 17.32
CA THR A 93 -6.91 12.97 17.76
C THR A 93 -6.45 14.08 16.81
N GLU A 94 -7.13 15.23 16.82
CA GLU A 94 -6.72 16.39 16.01
C GLU A 94 -5.31 16.88 16.34
N GLU A 95 -4.90 16.79 17.61
CA GLU A 95 -3.56 17.16 18.06
C GLU A 95 -2.50 16.21 17.49
N GLU A 96 -2.74 14.90 17.51
CA GLU A 96 -1.84 13.90 16.91
C GLU A 96 -1.73 14.07 15.39
N ILE A 97 -2.85 14.33 14.70
CA ILE A 97 -2.86 14.64 13.26
C ILE A 97 -2.04 15.90 12.98
N GLY A 98 -2.20 16.94 13.80
CA GLY A 98 -1.42 18.17 13.72
C GLY A 98 0.08 17.92 13.89
N ALA A 99 0.46 17.19 14.93
CA ALA A 99 1.85 16.88 15.22
C ALA A 99 2.50 16.02 14.12
N LEU A 100 1.78 15.01 13.60
CA LEU A 100 2.25 14.19 12.49
C LEU A 100 2.44 15.02 11.21
N TYR A 101 1.48 15.91 10.91
CA TYR A 101 1.58 16.81 9.77
C TYR A 101 2.80 17.73 9.87
N ASP A 102 3.01 18.36 11.03
CA ASP A 102 4.16 19.24 11.25
C ASP A 102 5.48 18.49 11.19
N PHE A 103 5.54 17.29 11.77
CA PHE A 103 6.70 16.41 11.69
C PHE A 103 7.04 16.05 10.25
N TYR A 104 6.07 15.56 9.47
CA TYR A 104 6.30 15.13 8.09
C TYR A 104 6.66 16.28 7.14
N LYS A 105 6.30 17.52 7.48
CA LYS A 105 6.78 18.72 6.75
C LYS A 105 8.24 19.05 6.97
N THR A 106 8.85 18.55 8.06
CA THR A 106 10.28 18.72 8.25
C THR A 106 11.07 17.93 7.20
N PRO A 107 12.28 18.38 6.80
CA PRO A 107 13.11 17.61 5.87
C PRO A 107 13.42 16.19 6.35
N ILE A 108 13.52 15.97 7.68
CA ILE A 108 13.76 14.64 8.23
C ILE A 108 12.50 13.77 8.22
N GLY A 109 11.34 14.33 8.57
CA GLY A 109 10.07 13.61 8.54
C GLY A 109 9.69 13.18 7.12
N ALA A 110 9.80 14.08 6.14
CA ALA A 110 9.56 13.76 4.74
C ALA A 110 10.46 12.63 4.23
N ARG A 111 11.77 12.71 4.55
CA ARG A 111 12.72 11.63 4.21
C ARG A 111 12.39 10.33 4.94
N LEU A 112 11.96 10.39 6.19
CA LEU A 112 11.62 9.21 6.96
C LEU A 112 10.39 8.51 6.37
N ALA A 113 9.34 9.24 6.01
CA ALA A 113 8.15 8.67 5.36
C ALA A 113 8.51 7.88 4.09
N SER A 114 9.28 8.51 3.19
CA SER A 114 9.74 7.87 1.96
C SER A 114 10.67 6.67 2.23
N LYS A 115 11.64 6.84 3.13
CA LYS A 115 12.66 5.81 3.41
C LYS A 115 12.07 4.59 4.10
N THR A 116 11.15 4.76 5.04
CA THR A 116 10.47 3.64 5.72
C THR A 116 9.76 2.74 4.72
N ASN A 117 9.02 3.33 3.76
CA ASN A 117 8.37 2.57 2.70
C ASN A 117 9.37 1.82 1.81
N SER A 118 10.46 2.48 1.43
CA SER A 118 11.52 1.87 0.60
C SER A 118 12.21 0.72 1.33
N VAL A 119 12.56 0.92 2.61
CA VAL A 119 13.18 -0.12 3.46
C VAL A 119 12.26 -1.32 3.59
N MET A 120 10.96 -1.11 3.84
CA MET A 120 10.01 -2.22 3.98
C MET A 120 9.89 -3.02 2.66
N LYS A 121 9.83 -2.33 1.52
CA LYS A 121 9.80 -2.98 0.19
C LYS A 121 11.05 -3.81 -0.07
N GLN A 122 12.23 -3.26 0.22
CA GLN A 122 13.51 -3.96 0.07
C GLN A 122 13.62 -5.15 1.03
N ALA A 123 13.21 -4.96 2.29
CA ALA A 123 13.20 -6.02 3.28
C ALA A 123 12.32 -7.21 2.86
N MET A 124 11.15 -6.96 2.29
CA MET A 124 10.29 -8.04 1.77
C MET A 124 10.95 -8.83 0.63
N ALA A 125 11.64 -8.14 -0.29
CA ALA A 125 12.39 -8.80 -1.36
C ALA A 125 13.54 -9.67 -0.80
N GLU A 126 14.30 -9.14 0.16
CA GLU A 126 15.37 -9.89 0.84
C GLU A 126 14.83 -11.09 1.63
N ILE A 127 13.70 -10.94 2.31
CA ILE A 127 13.01 -12.05 2.98
C ILE A 127 12.60 -13.13 1.98
N GLN A 128 12.08 -12.75 0.81
CA GLN A 128 11.72 -13.71 -0.22
C GLN A 128 12.94 -14.50 -0.73
N LEU A 129 14.08 -13.83 -0.94
CA LEU A 129 15.34 -14.49 -1.30
C LEU A 129 15.83 -15.42 -0.18
N LEU A 130 15.75 -14.98 1.08
CA LEU A 130 16.12 -15.79 2.24
C LEU A 130 15.25 -17.04 2.34
N LEU A 131 13.94 -16.92 2.11
CA LEU A 131 13.02 -18.06 2.10
C LEU A 131 13.35 -19.05 0.97
N GLN A 132 13.70 -18.56 -0.22
CA GLN A 132 14.10 -19.42 -1.32
C GLN A 132 15.43 -20.14 -1.06
N ARG A 133 16.41 -19.44 -0.48
CA ARG A 133 17.76 -19.97 -0.26
C ARG A 133 17.83 -20.92 0.94
N GLU A 134 17.22 -20.54 2.06
CA GLU A 134 17.38 -21.26 3.33
C GLU A 134 16.18 -22.15 3.66
N PHE A 135 14.97 -21.63 3.50
CA PHE A 135 13.76 -22.32 3.95
C PHE A 135 13.36 -23.44 2.98
N ALA A 136 13.31 -23.16 1.67
CA ALA A 136 12.84 -24.13 0.68
C ALA A 136 13.68 -25.42 0.64
N PRO A 137 15.03 -25.39 0.66
CA PRO A 137 15.83 -26.62 0.69
C PRO A 137 15.65 -27.41 1.99
N ARG A 138 15.63 -26.74 3.13
CA ARG A 138 15.38 -27.37 4.44
C ARG A 138 14.01 -28.03 4.50
N MET A 139 13.01 -27.38 3.91
CA MET A 139 11.67 -27.96 3.84
C MET A 139 11.65 -29.16 2.90
N LYS A 140 12.28 -29.10 1.72
CA LYS A 140 12.41 -30.25 0.82
C LYS A 140 13.08 -31.45 1.50
N GLU A 141 14.17 -31.21 2.23
CA GLU A 141 14.88 -32.26 2.99
C GLU A 141 14.02 -32.86 4.09
N ARG A 142 13.26 -32.03 4.82
CA ARG A 142 12.36 -32.52 5.86
C ARG A 142 11.20 -33.32 5.28
N LEU A 143 10.63 -32.89 4.14
CA LEU A 143 9.57 -33.63 3.44
C LEU A 143 10.06 -34.99 2.93
N SER A 144 11.29 -35.08 2.39
CA SER A 144 11.83 -36.35 1.88
C SER A 144 12.17 -37.36 2.99
N ARG A 145 12.43 -36.88 4.20
CA ARG A 145 12.69 -37.70 5.40
C ARG A 145 11.43 -38.06 6.19
N ASP A 146 10.33 -37.36 5.98
CA ASP A 146 9.07 -37.64 6.67
C ASP A 146 8.41 -38.89 6.09
N VAL A 147 8.36 -39.97 6.86
CA VAL A 147 7.85 -41.27 6.42
C VAL A 147 6.39 -41.20 5.98
N LYS A 148 5.56 -40.39 6.64
CA LYS A 148 4.13 -40.27 6.29
C LYS A 148 3.94 -39.54 4.96
N LEU A 149 4.76 -38.54 4.70
CA LEU A 149 4.69 -37.75 3.46
C LEU A 149 5.41 -38.44 2.30
N ARG A 150 6.47 -39.20 2.58
CA ARG A 150 7.22 -39.95 1.57
C ARG A 150 6.31 -40.91 0.79
N ASP A 151 5.35 -41.54 1.44
CA ASP A 151 4.41 -42.44 0.77
C ASP A 151 3.31 -41.70 0.00
N ALA A 152 2.97 -40.47 0.38
CA ALA A 152 2.03 -39.61 -0.36
C ALA A 152 2.63 -38.99 -1.64
N PHE A 153 3.97 -38.95 -1.76
CA PHE A 153 4.70 -38.38 -2.91
C PHE A 153 5.38 -39.42 -3.81
N LYS A 154 5.19 -40.72 -3.57
CA LYS A 154 5.57 -41.76 -4.53
C LYS A 154 4.56 -41.74 -5.69
N GLN A 155 4.98 -41.21 -6.83
CA GLN A 155 4.38 -41.52 -8.13
C GLN A 155 4.83 -42.91 -8.58
#